data_AF-A0A7K0NZK2-F1
#
_entry.id   AF-A0A7K0NZK2-F1
#
_cell.length_a   1.000
_cell.length_b   1.000
_cell.length_c   1.000
_cell.angle_alpha   90.00
_cell.angle_beta   90.00
_cell.angle_gamma   90.00
#
_symmetry.space_group_name_H-M   'P 1'
#
loop_
_entity.id
_entity.type
_entity.pdbx_description
1 polymer ?
#
loop_
_entity_poly.entity_id
_entity_poly.type
_entity_poly.pdbx_seq_one_letter_code
_entity_poly.pdbx_strand_id
1 'polypeptide(L)' 'MLLGTTVSIGGVACTRVSVNRYGTQITCYTGAHAAGLVDVVVTAPGGTATLTSGYRYK' A
#
# COMPACT_ATOMS: atom_id res chain seq x y z
N MET A 1 7.40 -16.59 -4.31
CA MET A 1 7.85 -15.23 -3.93
C MET A 1 7.00 -14.27 -4.74
N LEU A 2 6.10 -13.50 -4.11
CA LEU A 2 5.23 -12.58 -4.84
C LEU A 2 6.04 -11.31 -5.17
N LEU A 3 6.90 -11.42 -6.19
CA LEU A 3 7.67 -10.30 -6.71
C LEU A 3 6.72 -9.43 -7.55
N GLY A 4 6.55 -8.15 -7.19
CA GLY A 4 5.74 -7.21 -7.97
C GLY A 4 4.53 -6.59 -7.27
N THR A 5 4.37 -6.76 -5.95
CA THR A 5 3.33 -6.02 -5.23
C THR A 5 3.72 -4.56 -5.06
N THR A 6 2.88 -3.66 -5.54
CA THR A 6 3.00 -2.22 -5.32
C THR A 6 1.88 -1.74 -4.40
N VAL A 7 2.19 -0.72 -3.59
CA VAL A 7 1.22 -0.11 -2.68
C VAL A 7 1.24 1.39 -2.94
N SER A 8 0.06 1.99 -3.04
CA SER A 8 -0.13 3.44 -3.15
C SER A 8 -1.12 3.88 -2.09
N ILE A 9 -0.83 4.98 -1.40
CA ILE A 9 -1.65 5.51 -0.31
C ILE A 9 -1.94 6.97 -0.63
N GLY A 10 -3.20 7.32 -0.87
CA GLY A 10 -3.59 8.66 -1.29
C GLY A 10 -2.98 9.11 -2.61
N GLY A 11 -2.70 8.16 -3.51
CA GLY A 11 -1.98 8.43 -4.77
C GLY A 11 -0.45 8.51 -4.61
N VAL A 12 0.08 8.40 -3.39
CA VAL A 12 1.53 8.36 -3.15
C VAL A 12 2.02 6.92 -3.14
N ALA A 13 2.90 6.58 -4.09
CA ALA A 13 3.52 5.27 -4.12
C ALA A 13 4.39 5.03 -2.87
N CYS A 14 4.15 3.92 -2.19
CA CYS A 14 4.93 3.50 -1.04
C CYS A 14 6.26 2.90 -1.48
N THR A 15 7.30 3.11 -0.67
CA THR A 15 8.65 2.59 -0.91
C THR A 15 8.97 1.43 0.03
N ARG A 16 10.04 0.69 -0.27
CA ARG A 16 10.51 -0.46 0.54
C ARG A 16 9.39 -1.47 0.84
N VAL A 17 8.58 -1.77 -0.18
CA VAL A 17 7.49 -2.74 -0.07
C VAL A 17 8.09 -4.14 0.15
N SER A 18 7.73 -4.75 1.27
CA SER A 18 8.09 -6.12 1.64
C SER A 18 6.82 -6.89 1.95
N VAL A 19 6.66 -8.07 1.36
CA VAL A 19 5.52 -8.94 1.56
C VAL A 19 5.96 -10.13 2.39
N ASN A 20 5.19 -10.50 3.42
CA ASN A 20 5.50 -11.67 4.23
C ASN A 20 5.42 -12.96 3.39
N ARG A 21 6.00 -14.06 3.92
CA ARG A 21 6.06 -15.35 3.22
C ARG A 21 4.67 -15.91 2.84
N TYR A 22 3.64 -15.52 3.59
CA TYR A 22 2.26 -15.98 3.41
C TYR A 22 1.43 -15.10 2.46
N GLY A 23 1.95 -13.96 2.00
CA GLY A 23 1.23 -13.02 1.13
C GLY A 23 0.10 -12.24 1.81
N THR A 24 -0.02 -12.30 3.14
CA THR A 24 -1.13 -11.73 3.92
C THR A 24 -0.77 -10.43 4.63
N GLN A 25 0.53 -10.09 4.70
CA GLN A 25 0.99 -8.84 5.29
C GLN A 25 1.97 -8.16 4.36
N ILE A 26 1.80 -6.85 4.24
CA ILE A 26 2.66 -5.97 3.47
C ILE A 26 3.17 -4.90 4.40
N THR A 27 4.50 -4.72 4.44
CA THR A 27 5.15 -3.63 5.13
C THR A 27 5.75 -2.70 4.08
N CYS A 28 5.45 -1.42 4.17
CA CYS A 28 5.98 -0.42 3.26
C CYS A 28 6.10 0.93 3.97
N TYR A 29 6.88 1.83 3.38
CA TYR A 29 7.05 3.20 3.88
C TYR A 29 6.23 4.15 3.03
N THR A 30 5.30 4.82 3.68
CA THR A 30 4.43 5.81 3.04
C THR A 30 5.22 7.09 2.80
N GLY A 31 5.02 7.73 1.65
CA GLY A 31 5.65 9.02 1.34
C GLY A 31 4.98 10.18 2.09
N ALA A 32 5.60 11.36 2.00
CA ALA A 32 5.02 12.58 2.57
C ALA A 32 3.68 12.92 1.88
N HIS A 33 2.65 13.16 2.69
CA HIS A 33 1.33 13.58 2.24
C HIS A 33 0.71 14.49 3.30
N ALA A 34 -0.22 15.36 2.89
CA ALA A 34 -0.96 16.20 3.82
C ALA A 34 -1.79 15.36 4.80
N ALA A 35 -1.99 15.85 6.03
CA ALA A 35 -2.84 15.18 7.00
C ALA A 35 -4.28 15.03 6.44
N GLY A 36 -4.83 13.83 6.51
CA GLY A 36 -6.11 13.52 5.89
C GLY A 36 -6.37 12.02 5.75
N LEU A 37 -7.63 11.68 5.53
CA LEU A 37 -8.03 10.32 5.15
C LEU A 37 -7.74 10.11 3.67
N VAL A 38 -7.16 8.96 3.35
CA VAL A 38 -6.79 8.59 2.00
C VAL A 38 -7.07 7.13 1.73
N ASP A 39 -7.21 6.82 0.44
CA ASP A 39 -7.42 5.45 -0.03
C ASP A 39 -6.09 4.70 -0.08
N VAL A 40 -6.12 3.42 0.27
CA VAL A 40 -4.98 2.50 0.14
C VAL A 40 -5.25 1.58 -1.03
N VAL A 41 -4.41 1.65 -2.05
CA VAL A 41 -4.48 0.79 -3.23
C VAL A 41 -3.29 -0.15 -3.21
N VAL A 42 -3.55 -1.44 -3.24
CA VAL A 42 -2.54 -2.49 -3.32
C VAL A 42 -2.72 -3.21 -4.65
N THR A 43 -1.69 -3.18 -5.49
CA THR A 43 -1.69 -3.92 -6.75
C THR A 43 -0.73 -5.09 -6.61
N ALA A 44 -1.25 -6.30 -6.71
CA ALA A 44 -0.49 -7.54 -6.70
C ALA A 44 -0.68 -8.25 -8.05
N PRO A 45 0.18 -9.22 -8.41
CA PRO A 45 0.00 -10.01 -9.64
C PRO A 45 -1.36 -10.71 -9.73
N GLY A 46 -1.97 -11.03 -8.59
CA GLY A 46 -3.29 -11.66 -8.51
C GLY A 46 -4.48 -10.70 -8.58
N GLY A 47 -4.26 -9.39 -8.62
CA GLY A 47 -5.31 -8.39 -8.68
C GLY A 47 -5.00 -7.12 -7.90
N THR A 48 -5.93 -6.16 -7.98
CA THR A 48 -5.87 -4.90 -7.23
C THR A 48 -6.90 -4.91 -6.12
N ALA A 49 -6.49 -4.53 -4.92
CA ALA A 49 -7.36 -4.30 -3.78
C ALA A 49 -7.32 -2.82 -3.42
N THR A 50 -8.49 -2.22 -3.20
CA THR A 50 -8.62 -0.83 -2.76
C THR A 50 -9.34 -0.79 -1.43
N LEU A 51 -8.74 -0.14 -0.45
CA LEU A 51 -9.34 0.17 0.83
C LEU A 51 -9.58 1.68 0.90
N THR A 52 -10.82 2.06 0.65
CA THR A 52 -11.25 3.46 0.64
C THR A 52 -11.16 4.07 2.04
N SER A 53 -10.53 5.24 2.17
CA SER A 53 -10.32 5.97 3.44
C SER A 53 -9.69 5.11 4.55
N GLY A 54 -8.88 4.13 4.17
CA GLY A 54 -8.28 3.16 5.09
C GLY A 54 -7.05 3.64 5.86
N TYR A 55 -6.44 4.75 5.44
CA TYR A 55 -5.25 5.31 6.07
C TYR A 55 -5.43 6.79 6.38
N ARG A 56 -4.92 7.21 7.55
CA ARG A 56 -4.96 8.61 7.99
C ARG A 56 -3.55 9.14 8.17
N TYR A 57 -3.14 10.04 7.28
CA TYR A 57 -1.92 10.81 7.47
C TYR A 57 -2.09 11.73 8.68
N LYS A 58 -1.09 11.74 9.57
CA LYS A 58 -1.02 12.59 10.75
C LYS A 58 0.18 13.52 10.67
#